data_AF-A0A4W5NVI4-F1
#
_entry.id   AF-A0A4W5NVI4-F1
#
_cell.length_a   1.000
_cell.length_b   1.000
_cell.length_c   1.000
_cell.angle_alpha   90.00
_cell.angle_beta   90.00
_cell.angle_gamma   90.00
#
_symmetry.space_group_name_H-M   'P 1'
#
loop_
_entity.id
_entity.type
_entity.pdbx_description
1 polymer ?
#
loop_
_entity_poly.entity_id
_entity_poly.type
_entity_poly.pdbx_seq_one_letter_code
_entity_poly.pdbx_strand_id
1 'polypeptide(L)'
;MKYWRDNGTPVEKLNMGFASYGRTFRLTSSDSSVGAPASGPASAGPYTREAGFWAYYEICTFVKGATVEMIADQMVPYAYKGNEWVGFDNRQSYETKVIFNSTFTMMLI
;
A
#
# COMPACT_ATOMS: atom_id res chain seq x y z
N MET A 1 6.97 8.88 10.86
CA MET A 1 8.39 9.01 11.25
C MET A 1 8.71 10.36 11.87
N LYS A 2 8.46 11.50 11.20
CA LYS A 2 8.68 12.86 11.75
C LYS A 2 8.11 13.04 13.16
N TYR A 3 6.84 12.69 13.37
CA TYR A 3 6.19 12.76 14.69
C TYR A 3 7.02 12.12 15.81
N TRP A 4 7.49 10.88 15.61
CA TRP A 4 8.27 10.17 16.63
C TRP A 4 9.63 10.83 16.91
N ARG A 5 10.33 11.25 15.85
CA ARG A 5 11.59 11.99 15.96
C ARG A 5 11.39 13.30 16.71
N ASP A 6 10.38 14.08 16.33
CA ASP A 6 10.12 15.42 16.89
C ASP A 6 9.64 15.33 18.35
N ASN A 7 9.17 14.15 18.79
CA ASN A 7 8.87 13.82 20.19
C ASN A 7 10.02 13.08 20.91
N GLY A 8 11.25 13.16 20.40
CA GLY A 8 12.46 12.71 21.09
C GLY A 8 12.85 11.25 20.88
N THR A 9 12.23 10.54 19.94
CA THR A 9 12.69 9.18 19.58
C THR A 9 13.97 9.29 18.73
N PRO A 10 15.10 8.68 19.14
CA PRO A 10 16.32 8.66 18.34
C PRO A 10 16.06 8.02 16.97
N VAL A 11 16.55 8.63 15.90
CA VAL A 11 16.18 8.23 14.53
C VAL A 11 16.73 6.85 14.18
N GLU A 12 17.91 6.52 14.69
CA GLU A 12 18.55 5.21 14.57
C GLU A 12 17.77 4.07 15.25
N LYS A 13 16.78 4.40 16.08
CA LYS A 13 15.85 3.43 16.70
C LYS A 13 14.51 3.35 15.96
N LEU A 14 14.29 4.19 14.95
CA LEU A 14 13.05 4.21 14.19
C LEU A 14 13.13 3.26 12.98
N ASN A 15 12.38 2.18 13.04
CA ASN A 15 12.25 1.25 11.93
C ASN A 15 11.00 1.58 11.09
N MET A 16 11.20 1.90 9.81
CA MET A 16 10.09 2.08 8.88
C MET A 16 9.54 0.70 8.45
N GLY A 17 8.23 0.51 8.64
CA GLY A 17 7.55 -0.70 8.18
C GLY A 17 7.31 -0.69 6.67
N PHE A 18 7.51 -1.86 6.05
CA PHE A 18 7.18 -2.12 4.64
C PHE A 18 6.09 -3.19 4.58
N ALA A 19 4.97 -2.88 3.93
CA ALA A 19 3.84 -3.79 3.86
C ALA A 19 3.92 -4.64 2.59
N SER A 20 4.17 -5.95 2.73
CA SER A 20 4.12 -6.92 1.64
C SER A 20 2.70 -7.44 1.35
N TYR A 21 1.71 -6.59 1.58
CA TYR A 21 0.28 -6.88 1.45
C TYR A 21 -0.47 -5.60 1.05
N GLY A 22 -1.70 -5.75 0.57
CA GLY A 22 -2.60 -4.65 0.26
C GLY A 22 -3.88 -4.72 1.06
N ARG A 23 -4.54 -3.56 1.22
CA ARG A 23 -5.87 -3.46 1.80
C ARG A 23 -6.89 -3.26 0.70
N THR A 24 -7.97 -4.03 0.78
CA THR A 24 -8.89 -4.22 -0.34
C THR A 24 -10.30 -3.80 0.03
N PHE A 25 -10.99 -3.14 -0.88
CA PHE A 25 -12.34 -2.61 -0.67
C PHE A 25 -13.27 -3.05 -1.80
N ARG A 26 -14.55 -3.20 -1.46
CA ARG A 26 -15.62 -3.41 -2.42
C ARG A 26 -16.33 -2.09 -2.68
N LEU A 27 -16.15 -1.54 -3.88
CA LEU A 27 -16.75 -0.29 -4.34
C LEU A 27 -18.27 -0.45 -4.53
N THR A 28 -19.03 0.62 -4.29
CA THR A 28 -20.49 0.65 -4.47
C THR A 28 -20.93 1.37 -5.74
N SER A 29 -20.01 2.00 -6.45
CA SER A 29 -20.27 2.74 -7.69
C SER A 29 -19.22 2.42 -8.76
N SER A 30 -19.35 3.03 -9.94
CA SER A 30 -18.34 2.96 -10.99
C SER A 30 -17.13 3.85 -10.72
N ASP A 31 -17.16 4.69 -9.68
CA ASP A 31 -16.01 5.49 -9.28
C ASP A 31 -14.93 4.59 -8.65
N SER A 32 -13.75 4.61 -9.25
CA SER A 32 -12.57 3.86 -8.82
C SER A 32 -11.47 4.73 -8.24
N SER A 33 -11.70 6.03 -8.11
CA SER A 33 -10.74 6.98 -7.59
C SER A 33 -10.45 6.77 -6.10
N VAL A 34 -9.35 7.34 -5.63
CA VAL A 34 -9.01 7.32 -4.20
C VAL A 34 -10.10 8.07 -3.41
N GLY A 35 -10.71 7.41 -2.44
CA GLY A 35 -11.82 7.95 -1.66
C GLY A 35 -13.22 7.60 -2.20
N ALA A 36 -13.30 6.82 -3.29
CA ALA A 36 -14.56 6.30 -3.81
C ALA A 36 -15.35 5.52 -2.74
N PRO A 37 -16.69 5.57 -2.78
CA PRO A 37 -17.53 4.91 -1.79
C PRO A 37 -17.41 3.39 -1.87
N ALA A 38 -17.28 2.75 -0.69
CA ALA A 38 -17.14 1.31 -0.55
C ALA A 38 -18.15 0.75 0.48
N SER A 39 -18.64 -0.47 0.24
CA SER A 39 -19.57 -1.17 1.14
C SER A 39 -18.84 -1.94 2.25
N GLY A 40 -17.51 -2.01 2.19
CA GLY A 40 -16.70 -2.78 3.12
C GLY A 40 -15.49 -3.43 2.45
N PRO A 41 -14.90 -4.44 3.10
CA PRO A 41 -13.74 -5.16 2.56
C PRO A 41 -14.11 -5.94 1.28
N ALA A 42 -13.15 -6.06 0.37
CA ALA A 42 -13.26 -7.03 -0.72
C ALA A 42 -13.20 -8.47 -0.20
N SER A 43 -13.55 -9.41 -1.06
CA SER A 43 -13.54 -10.84 -0.75
C SER A 43 -12.16 -11.31 -0.29
N ALA A 44 -12.14 -12.30 0.59
CA ALA A 44 -10.91 -12.90 1.06
C ALA A 44 -10.06 -13.47 -0.09
N GLY A 45 -8.75 -13.28 0.00
CA GLY A 45 -7.80 -13.86 -0.96
C GLY A 45 -7.81 -15.39 -0.93
N PRO A 46 -7.45 -16.06 -2.05
CA PRO A 46 -7.46 -17.52 -2.12
C PRO A 46 -6.53 -18.21 -1.12
N TYR A 47 -5.49 -17.51 -0.64
CA TYR A 47 -4.48 -18.05 0.27
C TYR A 47 -4.52 -17.39 1.65
N THR A 48 -4.62 -16.05 1.72
CA THR A 48 -4.67 -15.34 3.02
C THR A 48 -5.96 -15.60 3.76
N ARG A 49 -7.07 -15.79 3.03
CA ARG A 49 -8.40 -16.11 3.57
C ARG A 49 -8.92 -15.08 4.58
N GLU A 50 -8.43 -13.85 4.49
CA GLU A 50 -8.89 -12.71 5.28
C GLU A 50 -9.54 -11.68 4.36
N ALA A 51 -10.79 -11.32 4.63
CA ALA A 51 -11.48 -10.28 3.86
C ALA A 51 -10.81 -8.92 4.10
N GLY A 52 -10.61 -8.14 3.04
CA GLY A 52 -9.95 -6.84 3.17
C GLY A 52 -8.42 -6.90 3.15
N PHE A 53 -7.83 -8.09 2.97
CA PHE A 53 -6.39 -8.31 3.03
C PHE A 53 -5.92 -9.30 1.95
N TRP A 54 -5.06 -8.83 1.05
CA TRP A 54 -4.39 -9.69 0.08
C TRP A 54 -2.88 -9.58 0.24
N ALA A 55 -2.19 -10.72 0.23
CA ALA A 55 -0.74 -10.76 0.17
C ALA A 55 -0.27 -10.29 -1.22
N TYR A 56 0.97 -9.79 -1.32
CA TYR A 56 1.48 -9.25 -2.59
C TYR A 56 1.41 -10.25 -3.75
N TYR A 57 1.58 -11.56 -3.51
CA TYR A 57 1.47 -12.58 -4.56
C TYR A 57 0.02 -12.79 -5.06
N GLU A 58 -1.00 -12.54 -4.23
CA GLU A 58 -2.41 -12.54 -4.66
C GLU A 58 -2.68 -11.29 -5.51
N ILE A 59 -2.13 -10.15 -5.08
CA ILE A 59 -2.23 -8.88 -5.82
C ILE A 59 -1.58 -9.01 -7.20
N CYS A 60 -0.40 -9.64 -7.29
CA CYS A 60 0.26 -9.94 -8.57
C CYS A 60 -0.63 -10.71 -9.55
N THR A 61 -1.55 -11.55 -9.04
CA THR A 61 -2.51 -12.27 -9.88
C THR A 61 -3.65 -11.35 -10.30
N PHE A 62 -4.18 -10.55 -9.37
CA PHE A 62 -5.25 -9.58 -9.61
C PHE A 62 -4.87 -8.53 -10.67
N VAL A 63 -3.66 -7.96 -10.57
CA VAL A 63 -3.22 -6.87 -11.46
C VAL A 63 -3.09 -7.27 -12.93
N LYS A 64 -2.98 -8.56 -13.25
CA LYS A 64 -2.89 -9.05 -14.65
C LYS A 64 -4.12 -8.71 -15.49
N GLY A 65 -5.25 -8.42 -14.86
CA GLY A 65 -6.48 -8.02 -15.56
C GLY A 65 -7.19 -6.84 -14.90
N ALA A 66 -6.46 -6.04 -14.13
CA ALA A 66 -6.94 -4.84 -13.46
C ALA A 66 -6.29 -3.60 -14.07
N THR A 67 -6.91 -2.44 -13.85
CA THR A 67 -6.23 -1.16 -14.08
C THR A 67 -5.36 -0.85 -12.87
N VAL A 68 -4.14 -0.38 -13.10
CA VAL A 68 -3.20 0.03 -12.04
C VAL A 68 -2.92 1.51 -12.21
N GLU A 69 -3.09 2.27 -11.13
CA GLU A 69 -2.84 3.70 -11.09
C GLU A 69 -1.91 4.06 -9.92
N MET A 70 -1.21 5.18 -10.04
CA MET A 70 -0.32 5.69 -8.99
C MET A 70 -0.98 6.85 -8.27
N ILE A 71 -0.96 6.82 -6.94
CA ILE A 71 -1.34 7.97 -6.13
C ILE A 71 -0.12 8.90 -6.06
N ALA A 72 -0.16 10.02 -6.78
CA ALA A 72 1.00 10.86 -7.04
C ALA A 72 1.62 11.50 -5.77
N ASP A 73 0.79 11.85 -4.77
CA ASP A 73 1.23 12.46 -3.51
C ASP A 73 1.86 11.43 -2.55
N GLN A 74 1.41 10.17 -2.60
CA GLN A 74 1.87 9.10 -1.72
C GLN A 74 2.93 8.20 -2.37
N MET A 75 3.09 8.27 -3.69
CA MET A 75 4.01 7.44 -4.48
C MET A 75 3.79 5.93 -4.26
N VAL A 76 2.53 5.53 -4.10
CA VAL A 76 2.10 4.12 -3.97
C VAL A 76 1.05 3.79 -5.04
N PRO A 77 1.02 2.55 -5.54
CA PRO A 77 -0.01 2.12 -6.47
C PRO A 77 -1.32 1.77 -5.78
N TYR A 78 -2.40 1.89 -6.54
CA TYR A 78 -3.62 1.13 -6.33
C TYR A 78 -4.05 0.45 -7.62
N ALA A 79 -4.86 -0.59 -7.50
CA ALA A 79 -5.41 -1.31 -8.63
C ALA A 79 -6.90 -1.55 -8.44
N TYR A 80 -7.65 -1.60 -9.53
CA TYR A 80 -9.08 -1.86 -9.48
C TYR A 80 -9.57 -2.68 -10.67
N LYS A 81 -10.58 -3.52 -10.42
CA LYS A 81 -11.25 -4.36 -11.42
C LYS A 81 -12.68 -4.63 -11.00
N GLY A 82 -13.64 -4.23 -11.83
CA GLY A 82 -15.05 -4.31 -11.45
C GLY A 82 -15.31 -3.46 -10.21
N ASN A 83 -15.77 -4.09 -9.13
CA ASN A 83 -16.00 -3.43 -7.83
C ASN A 83 -14.90 -3.72 -6.80
N GLU A 84 -13.79 -4.36 -7.17
CA GLU A 84 -12.67 -4.60 -6.26
C GLU A 84 -11.61 -3.53 -6.45
N TRP A 85 -11.14 -2.96 -5.34
CA TRP A 85 -10.10 -1.95 -5.26
C TRP A 85 -9.04 -2.40 -4.26
N VAL A 86 -7.77 -2.25 -4.58
CA VAL A 86 -6.66 -2.60 -3.69
C VAL A 86 -5.58 -1.53 -3.70
N GLY A 87 -5.25 -1.03 -2.52
CA GLY A 87 -4.07 -0.19 -2.30
C GLY A 87 -2.94 -1.07 -1.80
N PHE A 88 -1.76 -0.95 -2.41
CA PHE A 88 -0.64 -1.85 -2.14
C PHE A 88 0.71 -1.19 -2.38
N ASP A 89 1.78 -1.88 -2.00
CA ASP A 89 3.14 -1.50 -2.36
C ASP A 89 3.66 -2.35 -3.51
N ASN A 90 4.44 -1.75 -4.41
CA ASN A 90 5.20 -2.44 -5.45
C ASN A 90 6.69 -2.13 -5.31
N ARG A 91 7.49 -2.64 -6.26
CA ARG A 91 8.94 -2.37 -6.28
C ARG A 91 9.26 -0.87 -6.27
N GLN A 92 8.56 -0.07 -7.07
CA GLN A 92 8.82 1.37 -7.19
C GLN A 92 8.47 2.13 -5.90
N SER A 93 7.36 1.78 -5.24
CA SER A 93 6.99 2.41 -3.97
C SER A 93 7.95 2.02 -2.84
N TYR A 94 8.46 0.78 -2.86
CA TYR A 94 9.53 0.35 -1.96
C TYR A 94 10.82 1.15 -2.17
N GLU A 95 11.28 1.29 -3.42
CA GLU A 95 12.46 2.10 -3.75
C GLU A 95 12.26 3.56 -3.26
N THR A 96 11.08 4.13 -3.46
CA THR A 96 10.74 5.48 -2.99
C THR A 96 10.76 5.58 -1.46
N LYS A 97 10.19 4.61 -0.74
CA LYS A 97 10.18 4.57 0.73
C LYS A 97 11.59 4.41 1.30
N VAL A 98 12.44 3.59 0.66
CA VAL A 98 13.85 3.45 1.04
C VAL A 98 14.57 4.77 0.86
N ILE A 99 14.46 5.44 -0.29
CA ILE A 99 15.10 6.74 -0.54
C ILE A 99 14.62 7.79 0.46
N PHE A 100 13.31 7.82 0.75
CA PHE A 100 12.77 8.67 1.79
C PHE A 100 13.44 8.39 3.12
N ASN A 101 13.62 7.13 3.52
CA ASN A 101 14.34 6.76 4.75
C ASN A 101 15.84 7.10 4.71
N SER A 102 16.51 6.96 3.57
CA SER A 102 17.92 7.32 3.37
C SER A 102 18.18 8.80 3.61
N THR A 103 17.16 9.63 3.40
CA THR A 103 17.23 11.08 3.69
C THR A 103 17.11 11.37 5.19
N PHE A 104 16.64 10.41 6.00
CA PHE A 104 16.48 10.54 7.45
C PHE A 104 17.60 9.89 8.26
N THR A 105 18.26 8.83 7.78
CA THR A 105 19.51 8.34 8.38
C THR A 105 20.26 7.45 7.39
N MET A 106 21.40 7.93 6.89
CA MET A 106 22.48 7.05 6.43
C MET A 106 23.79 7.65 6.92
N MET A 107 24.09 7.42 8.20
CA MET A 107 25.48 7.39 8.64
C MET A 107 25.91 5.94 8.47
N LEU A 108 26.79 5.71 7.49
CA LEU A 108 27.52 4.47 7.33
C LEU A 108 28.14 4.07 8.67
N ILE A 109 27.80 2.88 9.16
CA ILE A 109 28.72 1.98 9.85
C ILE A 109 28.51 0.57 9.32
#